data_AF-A0A1Y2ICF9-F1
#
_entry.id   AF-A0A1Y2ICF9-F1
#
_cell.length_a   1.000
_cell.length_b   1.000
_cell.length_c   1.000
_cell.angle_alpha   90.00
_cell.angle_beta   90.00
_cell.angle_gamma   90.00
#
_symmetry.space_group_name_H-M   'P 1'
#
loop_
_entity.id
_entity.type
_entity.pdbx_description
1 polymer ?
#
loop_
_entity_poly.entity_id
_entity_poly.type
_entity_poly.pdbx_seq_one_letter_code
_entity_poly.pdbx_strand_id
1 'polypeptide(L)'
;MATSHPITQNVITELNRSLMTLQGTLGSLGEEQVQRIRDDAQAYLQTQIQSVNAKMGQSEEAQNAQVEELKQLFKRVFEEELVKELKKLIEAEVLQEIDDLVKAEVAKNLPEYLPQELQAEMLRHEAELADLEKQLHNSESARANAQLSLGDLEAPLQPLYDAKGEIHPAFPKNLGELFSMTDENARTLLRDYRPEYQITDSRDKNVNEVMRLCGVRFQLVRRRSSS
;
A
#
# COMPACT_ATOMS: atom_id res chain seq x y z
N MET A 1 49.13 -6.90 -116.22
CA MET A 1 48.29 -7.87 -115.47
C MET A 1 49.18 -8.47 -114.40
N ALA A 2 48.94 -8.43 -113.10
CA ALA A 2 47.86 -7.88 -112.28
C ALA A 2 48.48 -7.58 -110.89
N THR A 3 48.27 -6.37 -110.36
CA THR A 3 47.55 -6.09 -109.09
C THR A 3 48.30 -6.53 -107.82
N SER A 4 48.97 -5.62 -107.10
CA SER A 4 48.35 -4.75 -106.07
C SER A 4 47.55 -5.57 -105.05
N HIS A 5 48.12 -5.83 -103.86
CA HIS A 5 47.43 -5.93 -102.56
C HIS A 5 48.39 -6.22 -101.36
N PRO A 6 49.37 -5.34 -101.01
CA PRO A 6 50.01 -5.39 -99.68
C PRO A 6 49.57 -4.25 -98.73
N ILE A 7 48.88 -3.23 -99.25
CA ILE A 7 48.55 -2.01 -98.48
C ILE A 7 47.29 -2.22 -97.62
N THR A 8 46.27 -2.93 -98.11
CA THR A 8 45.04 -3.22 -97.36
C THR A 8 45.25 -4.22 -96.22
N GLN A 9 46.20 -5.16 -96.35
CA GLN A 9 46.54 -6.09 -95.26
C GLN A 9 47.25 -5.39 -94.10
N ASN A 10 48.15 -4.43 -94.36
CA ASN A 10 48.83 -3.67 -93.31
C ASN A 10 47.87 -2.80 -92.48
N VAL A 11 46.93 -2.11 -93.14
CA VAL A 11 45.94 -1.24 -92.45
C VAL A 11 44.98 -2.07 -91.58
N ILE A 12 44.54 -3.24 -92.05
CA ILE A 12 43.68 -4.15 -91.27
C ILE A 12 44.44 -4.73 -90.07
N THR A 13 45.71 -5.09 -90.22
CA THR A 13 46.53 -5.56 -89.09
C THR A 13 46.79 -4.47 -88.06
N GLU A 14 46.95 -3.22 -88.48
CA GLU A 14 47.18 -2.08 -87.59
C GLU A 14 45.91 -1.66 -86.85
N LEU A 15 44.75 -1.68 -87.52
CA LEU A 15 43.43 -1.49 -86.89
C LEU A 15 43.11 -2.60 -85.88
N ASN A 16 43.38 -3.87 -86.22
CA ASN A 16 43.19 -4.98 -85.28
C ASN A 16 44.12 -4.88 -84.08
N ARG A 17 45.36 -4.42 -84.29
CA ARG A 17 46.29 -4.15 -83.20
C ARG A 17 45.78 -3.04 -82.29
N SER A 18 45.30 -1.94 -82.88
CA SER A 18 44.70 -0.80 -82.16
C SER A 18 43.47 -1.23 -81.36
N LEU A 19 42.56 -2.00 -81.96
CA LEU A 19 41.38 -2.56 -81.29
C LEU A 19 41.75 -3.53 -80.18
N MET A 20 42.78 -4.38 -80.35
CA MET A 20 43.28 -5.23 -79.27
C MET A 20 43.88 -4.41 -78.12
N THR A 21 44.61 -3.34 -78.41
CA THR A 21 45.09 -2.42 -77.38
C THR A 21 43.94 -1.67 -76.69
N LEU A 22 42.92 -1.23 -77.42
CA LEU A 22 41.73 -0.57 -76.86
C LEU A 22 40.87 -1.52 -76.03
N GLN A 23 40.75 -2.78 -76.46
CA GLN A 23 40.07 -3.83 -75.70
C GLN A 23 40.86 -4.19 -74.44
N GLY A 24 42.20 -4.21 -74.52
CA GLY A 24 43.08 -4.37 -73.37
C GLY A 24 42.98 -3.21 -72.38
N THR A 25 42.96 -1.96 -72.85
CA THR A 25 42.83 -0.78 -71.98
C THR A 25 41.43 -0.61 -71.40
N LEU A 26 40.37 -0.95 -72.15
CA LEU A 26 39.00 -0.99 -71.62
C LEU A 26 38.83 -2.12 -70.60
N GLY A 27 39.46 -3.28 -70.82
CA GLY A 27 39.51 -4.37 -69.84
C GLY A 27 40.23 -3.96 -68.57
N SER A 28 41.42 -3.36 -68.68
CA SER A 28 42.19 -2.90 -67.52
C SER A 28 41.51 -1.74 -66.79
N LEU A 29 40.84 -0.82 -67.51
CA LEU A 29 40.10 0.27 -66.90
C LEU A 29 38.83 -0.24 -66.20
N GLY A 30 38.16 -1.25 -66.75
CA GLY A 30 37.04 -1.93 -66.12
C GLY A 30 37.47 -2.66 -64.84
N GLU A 31 38.59 -3.37 -64.86
CA GLU A 31 39.18 -3.99 -63.67
C GLU A 31 39.61 -2.94 -62.64
N GLU A 32 40.26 -1.86 -63.05
CA GLU A 32 40.67 -0.77 -62.16
C GLU A 32 39.46 -0.07 -61.53
N GLN A 33 38.38 0.16 -62.29
CA GLN A 33 37.17 0.79 -61.78
C GLN A 33 36.43 -0.13 -60.79
N VAL A 34 36.37 -1.43 -61.05
CA VAL A 34 35.82 -2.42 -60.11
C VAL A 34 36.67 -2.48 -58.84
N GLN A 35 37.99 -2.42 -58.97
CA GLN A 35 38.90 -2.41 -57.82
C GLN A 35 38.73 -1.14 -56.98
N ARG A 36 38.63 0.04 -57.59
CA ARG A 36 38.37 1.30 -56.87
C ARG A 36 37.02 1.30 -56.14
N ILE A 37 35.96 0.82 -56.79
CA ILE A 37 34.64 0.70 -56.14
C ILE A 37 34.72 -0.25 -54.93
N ARG A 38 35.48 -1.34 -55.04
CA ARG A 38 35.70 -2.28 -53.94
C ARG A 38 36.51 -1.65 -52.80
N ASP A 39 37.56 -0.92 -53.13
CA ASP A 39 38.43 -0.25 -52.15
C ASP A 39 37.67 0.88 -51.44
N ASP A 40 36.88 1.67 -52.17
CA ASP A 40 36.01 2.71 -51.62
C ASP A 40 34.92 2.12 -50.71
N ALA A 41 34.29 1.02 -51.13
CA ALA A 41 33.31 0.31 -50.31
C ALA A 41 33.94 -0.26 -49.04
N GLN A 42 35.17 -0.77 -49.13
CA GLN A 42 35.91 -1.30 -47.99
C GLN A 42 36.33 -0.18 -47.02
N ALA A 43 36.79 0.96 -47.53
CA ALA A 43 37.12 2.14 -46.74
C ALA A 43 35.88 2.72 -46.03
N TYR A 44 34.73 2.75 -46.72
CA TYR A 44 33.45 3.15 -46.14
C TYR A 44 32.98 2.19 -45.03
N LEU A 45 33.08 0.88 -45.26
CA LEU A 45 32.75 -0.13 -44.24
C LEU A 45 33.68 -0.02 -43.02
N GLN A 46 34.97 0.22 -43.24
CA GLN A 46 35.95 0.34 -42.16
C GLN A 46 35.69 1.59 -41.29
N THR A 47 35.33 2.72 -41.91
CA THR A 47 34.94 3.93 -41.17
C THR A 47 33.63 3.75 -40.41
N GLN A 48 32.64 3.04 -40.97
CA GLN A 48 31.41 2.70 -40.26
C GLN A 48 31.69 1.81 -39.04
N ILE A 49 32.49 0.75 -39.19
CA ILE A 49 32.88 -0.14 -38.09
C ILE A 49 33.61 0.63 -36.98
N GLN A 50 34.54 1.53 -37.33
CA GLN A 50 35.22 2.38 -36.37
C GLN A 50 34.25 3.30 -35.63
N SER A 51 33.27 3.88 -36.33
CA SER A 51 32.26 4.74 -35.72
C SER A 51 31.34 3.98 -34.76
N VAL A 52 30.97 2.74 -35.10
CA VAL A 52 30.15 1.87 -34.26
C VAL A 52 30.93 1.44 -33.01
N ASN A 53 32.19 1.03 -33.16
CA ASN A 53 33.05 0.69 -32.02
C ASN A 53 33.26 1.89 -31.09
N ALA A 54 33.44 3.09 -31.63
CA ALA A 54 33.56 4.31 -30.82
C ALA A 54 32.27 4.62 -30.05
N LYS A 55 31.10 4.47 -30.70
CA LYS A 55 29.79 4.62 -30.04
C LYS A 55 29.53 3.55 -28.98
N MET A 56 29.93 2.31 -29.24
CA MET A 56 29.85 1.24 -28.24
C MET A 56 30.73 1.54 -27.03
N GLY A 57 31.98 1.95 -27.24
CA GLY A 57 32.88 2.33 -26.15
C GLY A 57 32.33 3.49 -25.31
N GLN A 58 31.82 4.55 -25.95
CA GLN A 58 31.17 5.66 -25.24
C GLN A 58 29.91 5.21 -24.48
N SER A 59 29.12 4.30 -25.06
CA SER A 59 27.92 3.77 -24.38
C SER A 59 28.27 2.87 -23.20
N GLU A 60 29.35 2.08 -23.29
CA GLU A 60 29.84 1.24 -22.19
C GLU A 60 30.37 2.10 -21.05
N GLU A 61 31.12 3.17 -21.35
CA GLU A 61 31.57 4.13 -20.35
C GLU A 61 30.40 4.83 -19.66
N ALA A 62 29.40 5.27 -20.43
CA ALA A 62 28.20 5.90 -19.88
C ALA A 62 27.39 4.93 -19.00
N GLN A 63 27.23 3.67 -19.43
CA GLN A 63 26.55 2.65 -18.62
C GLN A 63 27.33 2.33 -17.35
N ASN A 64 28.65 2.20 -17.41
CA ASN A 64 29.47 1.97 -16.22
C ASN A 64 29.37 3.15 -15.24
N ALA A 65 29.35 4.39 -15.73
CA ALA A 65 29.14 5.56 -14.88
C ALA A 65 27.77 5.53 -14.19
N GLN A 66 26.70 5.17 -14.91
CA GLN A 66 25.34 5.04 -14.34
C GLN A 66 25.25 3.92 -13.30
N VAL A 67 25.88 2.77 -13.58
CA VAL A 67 25.93 1.64 -12.63
C VAL A 67 26.67 2.04 -11.36
N GLU A 68 27.76 2.79 -11.49
CA GLU A 68 28.54 3.23 -10.33
C GLU A 68 27.80 4.28 -9.51
N GLU A 69 27.09 5.21 -10.16
CA GLU A 69 26.19 6.14 -9.49
C GLU A 69 25.08 5.42 -8.73
N LEU A 70 24.45 4.42 -9.35
CA LEU A 70 23.41 3.62 -8.72
C LEU A 70 23.95 2.86 -7.51
N LYS A 71 25.16 2.26 -7.60
CA LYS A 71 25.81 1.60 -6.46
C LYS A 71 26.07 2.57 -5.32
N GLN A 72 26.52 3.80 -5.60
CA GLN A 72 26.76 4.81 -4.57
C GLN A 72 25.47 5.29 -3.91
N LEU A 73 24.39 5.43 -4.69
CA LEU A 73 23.07 5.75 -4.16
C LEU A 73 22.56 4.60 -3.28
N PHE A 74 22.65 3.36 -3.78
CA PHE A 74 22.24 2.18 -3.05
C PHE A 74 23.01 2.07 -1.74
N LYS A 75 24.34 2.24 -1.77
CA LYS A 75 25.18 2.22 -0.57
C LYS A 75 24.75 3.27 0.46
N ARG A 76 24.50 4.52 0.04
CA ARG A 76 24.05 5.59 0.95
C ARG A 76 22.68 5.30 1.56
N VAL A 77 21.70 4.96 0.73
CA VAL A 77 20.34 4.67 1.20
C VAL A 77 20.34 3.45 2.12
N PHE A 78 21.05 2.39 1.75
CA PHE A 78 21.11 1.17 2.56
C PHE A 78 21.87 1.41 3.86
N GLU A 79 23.01 2.10 3.86
CA GLU A 79 23.74 2.38 5.10
C GLU A 79 22.95 3.31 6.04
N GLU A 80 22.27 4.33 5.53
CA GLU A 80 21.52 5.26 6.37
C GLU A 80 20.18 4.68 6.85
N GLU A 81 19.38 4.08 5.95
CA GLU A 81 18.06 3.55 6.29
C GLU A 81 18.16 2.24 7.07
N LEU A 82 19.02 1.30 6.66
CA LEU A 82 19.15 0.01 7.36
C LEU A 82 19.68 0.21 8.77
N VAL A 83 20.70 1.07 8.96
CA VAL A 83 21.24 1.35 10.30
C VAL A 83 20.19 2.04 11.16
N LYS A 84 19.39 2.95 10.59
CA LYS A 84 18.32 3.63 11.33
C LYS A 84 17.22 2.66 11.75
N GLU A 85 16.77 1.78 10.86
CA GLU A 85 15.73 0.80 11.17
C GLU A 85 16.23 -0.28 12.13
N LEU A 86 17.46 -0.79 11.96
CA LEU A 86 18.08 -1.72 12.92
C LEU A 86 18.23 -1.08 14.30
N LYS A 87 18.64 0.20 14.36
CA LYS A 87 18.76 0.92 15.61
C LYS A 87 17.41 1.04 16.32
N LYS A 88 16.34 1.40 15.59
CA LYS A 88 14.99 1.44 16.16
C LYS A 88 14.52 0.08 16.68
N LEU A 89 14.79 -0.98 15.91
CA LEU A 89 14.42 -2.34 16.29
C LEU A 89 15.12 -2.76 17.59
N ILE A 90 16.44 -2.53 17.67
CA ILE A 90 17.23 -2.82 18.88
C ILE A 90 16.77 -1.95 20.05
N GLU A 91 16.53 -0.66 19.85
CA GLU A 91 16.02 0.22 20.90
C GLU A 91 14.67 -0.28 21.45
N ALA A 92 13.76 -0.70 20.57
CA ALA A 92 12.47 -1.25 20.99
C ALA A 92 12.63 -2.57 21.76
N GLU A 93 13.50 -3.48 21.29
CA GLU A 93 13.76 -4.77 21.95
C GLU A 93 14.42 -4.58 23.32
N VAL A 94 15.42 -3.69 23.42
CA VAL A 94 16.08 -3.36 24.68
C VAL A 94 15.11 -2.70 25.66
N LEU A 95 14.27 -1.77 25.19
CA LEU A 95 13.24 -1.16 26.05
C LEU A 95 12.26 -2.21 26.58
N GLN A 96 11.84 -3.15 25.75
CA GLN A 96 10.97 -4.25 26.16
C GLN A 96 11.66 -5.15 27.20
N GLU A 97 12.93 -5.49 27.00
CA GLU A 97 13.69 -6.30 27.94
C GLU A 97 13.90 -5.56 29.28
N ILE A 98 14.16 -4.25 29.25
CA ILE A 98 14.22 -3.41 30.45
C ILE A 98 12.87 -3.42 31.18
N ASP A 99 11.76 -3.24 30.47
CA ASP A 99 10.42 -3.26 31.07
C ASP A 99 10.14 -4.60 31.77
N ASP A 100 10.53 -5.71 31.15
CA ASP A 100 10.36 -7.04 31.72
C ASP A 100 11.26 -7.27 32.94
N LEU A 101 12.50 -6.80 32.91
CA LEU A 101 13.41 -6.82 34.07
C LEU A 101 12.88 -5.96 35.22
N VAL A 102 12.40 -4.75 34.92
CA VAL A 102 11.81 -3.85 35.92
C VAL A 102 10.56 -4.48 36.52
N LYS A 103 9.66 -5.06 35.72
CA LYS A 103 8.49 -5.79 36.24
C LYS A 103 8.89 -6.93 37.16
N ALA A 104 9.90 -7.72 36.81
CA ALA A 104 10.37 -8.82 37.63
C ALA A 104 10.96 -8.33 38.97
N GLU A 105 11.78 -7.28 38.93
CA GLU A 105 12.41 -6.73 40.12
C GLU A 105 11.40 -5.99 41.01
N VAL A 106 10.44 -5.28 40.42
CA VAL A 106 9.31 -4.70 41.15
C VAL A 106 8.49 -5.81 41.79
N ALA A 107 8.07 -6.85 41.06
CA ALA A 107 7.28 -7.95 41.63
C ALA A 107 7.98 -8.65 42.80
N LYS A 108 9.31 -8.72 42.79
CA LYS A 108 10.12 -9.29 43.86
C LYS A 108 10.19 -8.38 45.10
N ASN A 109 10.34 -7.08 44.90
CA ASN A 109 10.54 -6.12 46.00
C ASN A 109 9.21 -5.53 46.52
N LEU A 110 8.16 -5.50 45.70
CA LEU A 110 6.85 -4.92 46.03
C LEU A 110 6.23 -5.52 47.30
N PRO A 111 6.30 -6.85 47.58
CA PRO A 111 5.78 -7.41 48.83
C PRO A 111 6.48 -6.92 50.10
N GLU A 112 7.73 -6.46 50.01
CA GLU A 112 8.49 -5.94 51.15
C GLU A 112 8.03 -4.53 51.55
N TYR A 113 7.68 -3.71 50.56
CA TYR A 113 7.24 -2.32 50.77
C TYR A 113 5.72 -2.17 50.85
N LEU A 114 4.97 -3.08 50.23
CA LEU A 114 3.52 -3.06 50.17
C LEU A 114 2.96 -4.47 50.44
N PRO A 115 2.42 -4.73 51.64
CA PRO A 115 1.76 -5.99 51.96
C PRO A 115 0.74 -6.41 50.91
N GLN A 116 0.63 -7.71 50.66
CA GLN A 116 -0.29 -8.24 49.64
C GLN A 116 -1.74 -7.86 49.89
N GLU A 117 -2.12 -7.66 51.16
CA GLU A 117 -3.46 -7.21 51.54
C GLU A 117 -3.78 -5.81 50.99
N LEU A 118 -2.81 -4.89 51.06
CA LEU A 118 -2.98 -3.53 50.52
C LEU A 118 -2.94 -3.53 48.99
N GLN A 119 -2.16 -4.40 48.36
CA GLN A 119 -2.19 -4.58 46.90
C GLN A 119 -3.57 -5.08 46.44
N ALA A 120 -4.12 -6.07 47.13
CA ALA A 120 -5.46 -6.60 46.84
C ALA A 120 -6.55 -5.55 47.07
N GLU A 121 -6.41 -4.71 48.11
CA GLU A 121 -7.33 -3.61 48.37
C GLU A 121 -7.26 -2.52 47.31
N MET A 122 -6.06 -2.15 46.84
CA MET A 122 -5.88 -1.21 45.73
C MET A 122 -6.55 -1.73 44.46
N LEU A 123 -6.32 -2.99 44.09
CA LEU A 123 -6.95 -3.61 42.92
C LEU A 123 -8.48 -3.66 43.05
N ARG A 124 -8.99 -3.92 44.25
CA ARG A 124 -10.43 -3.86 44.52
C ARG A 124 -10.97 -2.45 44.29
N HIS A 125 -10.31 -1.44 44.83
CA HIS A 125 -10.73 -0.04 44.67
C HIS A 125 -10.61 0.46 43.24
N GLU A 126 -9.59 0.03 42.50
CA GLU A 126 -9.46 0.34 41.07
C GLU A 126 -10.62 -0.28 40.28
N ALA A 127 -10.97 -1.53 40.56
CA ALA A 127 -12.13 -2.18 39.95
C ALA A 127 -13.46 -1.49 40.34
N GLU A 128 -13.61 -1.08 41.60
CA GLU A 128 -14.77 -0.30 42.08
C GLU A 128 -14.87 1.05 41.38
N LEU A 129 -13.75 1.78 41.22
CA LEU A 129 -13.72 3.06 40.51
C LEU A 129 -14.08 2.89 39.03
N ALA A 130 -13.52 1.89 38.36
CA ALA A 130 -13.87 1.59 36.97
C ALA A 130 -15.37 1.26 36.83
N ASP A 131 -15.96 0.56 37.80
CA ASP A 131 -17.40 0.31 37.81
C ASP A 131 -18.23 1.58 38.03
N LEU A 132 -17.82 2.42 38.97
CA LEU A 132 -18.46 3.70 39.24
C LEU A 132 -18.37 4.67 38.04
N GLU A 133 -17.23 4.71 37.34
CA GLU A 133 -17.07 5.51 36.13
C GLU A 133 -18.01 5.05 35.02
N LYS A 134 -18.14 3.72 34.82
CA LYS A 134 -19.12 3.16 33.88
C LYS A 134 -20.56 3.52 34.27
N GLN A 135 -20.90 3.39 35.55
CA GLN A 135 -22.24 3.75 36.05
C GLN A 135 -22.53 5.24 35.90
N LEU A 136 -21.55 6.10 36.19
CA LEU A 136 -21.66 7.54 36.03
C LEU A 136 -21.87 7.90 34.56
N HIS A 137 -21.05 7.36 33.66
CA HIS A 137 -21.20 7.56 32.21
C HIS A 137 -22.60 7.12 31.75
N ASN A 138 -23.05 5.94 32.15
CA ASN A 138 -24.37 5.44 31.78
C ASN A 138 -25.50 6.34 32.32
N SER A 139 -25.37 6.86 33.54
CA SER A 139 -26.33 7.80 34.12
C SER A 139 -26.32 9.15 33.39
N GLU A 140 -25.16 9.66 33.00
CA GLU A 140 -25.03 10.90 32.23
C GLU A 140 -25.58 10.74 30.80
N SER A 141 -25.25 9.65 30.12
CA SER A 141 -25.79 9.29 28.81
C SER A 141 -27.31 9.14 28.87
N ALA A 142 -27.85 8.43 29.86
CA ALA A 142 -29.29 8.31 30.05
C ALA A 142 -29.96 9.67 30.33
N ARG A 143 -29.32 10.55 31.11
CA ARG A 143 -29.81 11.91 31.36
C ARG A 143 -29.81 12.76 30.10
N ALA A 144 -28.78 12.67 29.26
CA ALA A 144 -28.70 13.37 27.98
C ALA A 144 -29.78 12.86 27.02
N ASN A 145 -29.94 11.54 26.91
CA ASN A 145 -30.95 10.89 26.08
C ASN A 145 -32.38 11.24 26.53
N ALA A 146 -32.60 11.44 27.83
CA ALA A 146 -33.90 11.86 28.37
C ALA A 146 -34.32 13.28 27.96
N GLN A 147 -33.38 14.11 27.51
CA GLN A 147 -33.65 15.47 27.02
C GLN A 147 -34.02 15.50 25.54
N LEU A 148 -33.83 14.39 24.82
CA LEU A 148 -34.16 14.30 23.40
C LEU A 148 -35.67 14.40 23.18
N SER A 149 -36.07 15.08 22.10
CA SER A 149 -37.46 15.30 21.73
C SER A 149 -37.86 14.40 20.56
N LEU A 150 -39.12 13.96 20.52
CA LEU A 150 -39.71 13.19 19.40
C LEU A 150 -39.59 13.90 18.03
N GLY A 151 -39.43 15.23 18.03
CA GLY A 151 -39.26 16.01 16.80
C GLY A 151 -37.87 15.93 16.18
N ASP A 152 -36.88 15.36 16.88
CA ASP A 152 -35.48 15.33 16.44
C ASP A 152 -34.98 13.88 16.35
N LEU A 153 -35.47 13.16 15.33
CA LEU A 153 -35.18 11.74 15.11
C LEU A 153 -33.71 11.47 14.74
N GLU A 154 -33.03 12.48 14.19
CA GLU A 154 -31.62 12.42 13.79
C GLU A 154 -30.67 12.80 14.94
N ALA A 155 -31.20 13.25 16.08
CA ALA A 155 -30.37 13.59 17.22
C ALA A 155 -29.56 12.38 17.69
N PRO A 156 -28.25 12.55 17.96
CA PRO A 156 -27.39 11.46 18.37
C PRO A 156 -27.79 10.94 19.74
N LEU A 157 -27.97 9.62 19.83
CA LEU A 157 -28.20 8.93 21.09
C LEU A 157 -26.84 8.67 21.75
N GLN A 158 -26.70 9.06 23.01
CA GLN A 158 -25.50 8.76 23.77
C GLN A 158 -25.45 7.26 24.10
N PRO A 159 -24.34 6.58 23.79
CA PRO A 159 -24.20 5.15 24.03
C PRO A 159 -24.11 4.82 25.52
N LEU A 160 -24.42 3.58 25.83
CA LEU A 160 -24.27 3.01 27.16
C LEU A 160 -23.22 1.89 27.12
N TYR A 161 -22.44 1.79 28.19
CA TYR A 161 -21.55 0.67 28.44
C TYR A 161 -22.32 -0.52 29.02
N ASP A 162 -22.01 -1.71 28.52
CA ASP A 162 -22.51 -2.97 29.04
C ASP A 162 -21.77 -3.39 30.34
N ALA A 163 -22.08 -4.60 30.85
CA ALA A 163 -21.41 -5.14 32.03
C ALA A 163 -19.88 -5.34 31.84
N LYS A 164 -19.42 -5.46 30.59
CA LYS A 164 -18.01 -5.61 30.22
C LYS A 164 -17.31 -4.26 30.02
N GLY A 165 -18.06 -3.14 30.01
CA GLY A 165 -17.52 -1.81 29.73
C GLY A 165 -17.40 -1.51 28.23
N GLU A 166 -18.08 -2.28 27.38
CA GLU A 166 -18.06 -2.10 25.92
C GLU A 166 -19.42 -1.57 25.43
N ILE A 167 -19.40 -0.93 24.26
CA ILE A 167 -20.62 -0.49 23.58
C ILE A 167 -21.00 -1.57 22.58
N HIS A 168 -22.19 -2.14 22.72
CA HIS A 168 -22.63 -3.21 21.83
C HIS A 168 -22.77 -2.71 20.37
N PRO A 169 -22.29 -3.45 19.35
CA PRO A 169 -22.32 -2.99 17.95
C PRO A 169 -23.71 -2.70 17.40
N ALA A 170 -24.74 -3.36 17.94
CA ALA A 170 -26.15 -3.13 17.57
C ALA A 170 -26.81 -1.96 18.32
N PHE A 171 -26.06 -1.21 19.13
CA PHE A 171 -26.60 -0.04 19.84
C PHE A 171 -26.96 1.07 18.83
N PRO A 172 -28.17 1.64 18.92
CA PRO A 172 -28.64 2.61 17.92
C PRO A 172 -27.93 3.95 18.08
N LYS A 173 -27.59 4.59 16.94
CA LYS A 173 -26.85 5.85 16.92
C LYS A 173 -27.76 7.08 17.10
N ASN A 174 -29.04 6.94 16.78
CA ASN A 174 -30.03 8.01 16.86
C ASN A 174 -31.41 7.45 17.24
N LEU A 175 -32.36 8.35 17.49
CA LEU A 175 -33.73 7.97 17.85
C LEU A 175 -34.45 7.23 16.71
N GLY A 176 -34.20 7.59 15.45
CA GLY A 176 -34.78 6.91 14.28
C GLY A 176 -34.41 5.43 14.20
N GLU A 177 -33.14 5.09 14.40
CA GLU A 177 -32.62 3.73 14.48
C GLU A 177 -33.18 2.98 15.69
N LEU A 178 -33.31 3.65 16.84
CA LEU A 178 -33.91 3.07 18.04
C LEU A 178 -35.38 2.69 17.82
N PHE A 179 -36.18 3.55 17.17
CA PHE A 179 -37.59 3.24 16.83
C PHE A 179 -37.72 2.18 15.73
N SER A 180 -36.78 2.13 14.80
CA SER A 180 -36.79 1.22 13.65
C SER A 180 -36.08 -0.11 13.91
N MET A 181 -35.52 -0.30 15.10
CA MET A 181 -34.76 -1.49 15.49
C MET A 181 -35.56 -2.79 15.31
N THR A 182 -34.90 -3.85 14.84
CA THR A 182 -35.50 -5.18 14.71
C THR A 182 -35.74 -5.82 16.07
N ASP A 183 -36.68 -6.76 16.15
CA ASP A 183 -36.91 -7.51 17.40
C ASP A 183 -35.64 -8.27 17.82
N GLU A 184 -34.90 -8.83 16.87
CA GLU A 184 -33.63 -9.52 17.12
C GLU A 184 -32.59 -8.61 17.80
N ASN A 185 -32.36 -7.41 17.26
CA ASN A 185 -31.42 -6.46 17.86
C ASN A 185 -31.87 -6.01 19.25
N ALA A 186 -33.17 -5.77 19.45
CA ALA A 186 -33.72 -5.41 20.76
C ALA A 186 -33.53 -6.53 21.79
N ARG A 187 -33.73 -7.80 21.39
CA ARG A 187 -33.50 -8.96 22.25
C ARG A 187 -32.03 -9.12 22.60
N THR A 188 -31.13 -8.95 21.64
CA THR A 188 -29.68 -9.02 21.88
C THR A 188 -29.23 -7.96 22.87
N LEU A 189 -29.62 -6.70 22.66
CA LEU A 189 -29.31 -5.61 23.59
C LEU A 189 -29.87 -5.86 24.99
N LEU A 190 -31.09 -6.38 25.12
CA LEU A 190 -31.65 -6.70 26.43
C LEU A 190 -30.91 -7.82 27.15
N ARG A 191 -30.37 -8.82 26.43
CA ARG A 191 -29.56 -9.88 27.07
C ARG A 191 -28.27 -9.32 27.67
N ASP A 192 -27.62 -8.42 26.95
CA ASP A 192 -26.28 -7.94 27.33
C ASP A 192 -26.35 -6.82 28.38
N TYR A 193 -27.36 -5.95 28.31
CA TYR A 193 -27.49 -4.80 29.22
C TYR A 193 -28.46 -5.02 30.38
N ARG A 194 -29.41 -5.97 30.26
CA ARG A 194 -30.50 -6.21 31.21
C ARG A 194 -30.80 -7.73 31.32
N PRO A 195 -29.82 -8.56 31.70
CA PRO A 195 -29.98 -10.02 31.72
C PRO A 195 -31.14 -10.51 32.61
N GLU A 196 -31.55 -9.72 33.60
CA GLU A 196 -32.69 -9.99 34.48
C GLU A 196 -34.07 -9.73 33.83
N TYR A 197 -34.13 -9.06 32.67
CA TYR A 197 -35.38 -8.76 31.98
C TYR A 197 -35.91 -9.98 31.20
N GLN A 198 -37.18 -10.30 31.42
CA GLN A 198 -37.86 -11.37 30.68
C GLN A 198 -38.24 -10.88 29.28
N ILE A 199 -37.43 -11.26 28.29
CA ILE A 199 -37.68 -10.98 26.88
C ILE A 199 -39.07 -11.50 26.48
N THR A 200 -39.83 -10.64 25.83
CA THR A 200 -41.20 -10.97 25.37
C THR A 200 -41.21 -11.25 23.87
N ASP A 201 -42.29 -11.83 23.36
CA ASP A 201 -42.48 -12.03 21.91
C ASP A 201 -42.95 -10.78 21.15
N SER A 202 -43.12 -9.66 21.86
CA SER A 202 -43.56 -8.41 21.27
C SER A 202 -42.37 -7.48 21.06
N ARG A 203 -42.04 -7.23 19.78
CA ARG A 203 -41.06 -6.22 19.36
C ARG A 203 -41.24 -4.91 20.12
N ASP A 204 -42.45 -4.34 20.08
CA ASP A 204 -42.74 -3.04 20.69
C ASP A 204 -42.43 -3.02 22.20
N LYS A 205 -42.69 -4.13 22.91
CA LYS A 205 -42.38 -4.23 24.35
C LYS A 205 -40.87 -4.30 24.60
N ASN A 206 -40.15 -5.09 23.79
CA ASN A 206 -38.69 -5.20 23.91
C ASN A 206 -38.00 -3.88 23.56
N VAL A 207 -38.43 -3.22 22.48
CA VAL A 207 -37.92 -1.90 22.07
C VAL A 207 -38.24 -0.83 23.12
N ASN A 208 -39.44 -0.83 23.71
CA ASN A 208 -39.78 0.07 24.81
C ASN A 208 -38.91 -0.15 26.05
N GLU A 209 -38.47 -1.38 26.31
CA GLU A 209 -37.52 -1.66 27.38
C GLU A 209 -36.14 -1.09 27.07
N VAL A 210 -35.66 -1.25 25.83
CA VAL A 210 -34.40 -0.63 25.38
C VAL A 210 -34.49 0.89 25.46
N MET A 211 -35.63 1.50 25.10
CA MET A 211 -35.85 2.95 25.27
C MET A 211 -35.74 3.37 26.73
N ARG A 212 -36.34 2.60 27.64
CA ARG A 212 -36.27 2.85 29.08
C ARG A 212 -34.83 2.74 29.61
N LEU A 213 -34.09 1.73 29.16
CA LEU A 213 -32.67 1.55 29.46
C LEU A 213 -31.87 2.78 29.01
N CYS A 214 -32.10 3.26 27.80
CA CYS A 214 -31.44 4.45 27.25
C CYS A 214 -31.89 5.77 27.91
N GLY A 215 -32.86 5.76 28.84
CA GLY A 215 -33.40 6.97 29.47
C GLY A 215 -34.40 7.74 28.61
N VAL A 216 -34.82 7.21 27.47
CA VAL A 216 -35.77 7.83 26.55
C VAL A 216 -37.19 7.75 27.14
N ARG A 217 -37.88 8.89 27.22
CA ARG A 217 -39.20 9.01 27.89
C ARG A 217 -40.39 8.60 27.04
N PHE A 218 -40.15 8.18 25.80
CA PHE A 218 -41.20 7.84 24.84
C PHE A 218 -41.50 6.34 24.85
N GLN A 219 -42.72 5.99 24.46
CA GLN A 219 -43.14 4.60 24.32
C GLN A 219 -43.82 4.42 22.97
N LEU A 220 -43.47 3.35 22.28
CA LEU A 220 -44.20 2.85 21.12
C LEU A 220 -45.57 2.34 21.61
N VAL A 221 -46.62 3.07 21.24
CA VAL A 221 -48.00 2.64 21.46
C VAL A 221 -48.51 2.00 20.18
N ARG A 222 -48.88 0.73 20.26
CA ARG A 222 -49.53 0.02 19.16
C ARG A 222 -50.89 0.66 18.91
N ARG A 223 -51.04 1.43 17.83
CA ARG A 223 -52.37 1.87 17.39
C ARG A 223 -53.15 0.61 17.02
N ARG A 224 -54.16 0.26 17.83
CA ARG A 224 -55.19 -0.69 17.39
C ARG A 224 -55.82 -0.07 16.15
N SER A 225 -55.64 -0.69 14.99
CA SER A 225 -56.49 -0.44 13.84
C SER A 225 -57.91 -0.81 14.26
N SER A 226 -58.74 0.18 14.55
CA SER A 226 -60.19 0.00 14.65
C SER A 226 -60.68 -0.42 13.27
N SER A 227 -61.00 -1.71 13.13
CA SER A 227 -61.86 -2.23 12.07
C SER A 227 -63.31 -2.11 12.51
#